data_AF-A0A964W2Z2-F1
#
_entry.id   AF-A0A964W2Z2-F1
#
_cell.length_a   1.000
_cell.length_b   1.000
_cell.length_c   1.000
_cell.angle_alpha   90.00
_cell.angle_beta   90.00
_cell.angle_gamma   90.00
#
_symmetry.space_group_name_H-M   'P 1'
#
loop_
_entity.id
_entity.type
_entity.pdbx_description
1 polymer ?
#
loop_
_entity_poly.entity_id
_entity_poly.type
_entity_poly.pdbx_seq_one_letter_code
_entity_poly.pdbx_strand_id
1 'polypeptide(L)'
;MTIRERIRMTRAIYNITQKDVADYLGLSKQYITQIETNKLTATDDRMEQILNAVYSVGELKKQGRLKEVLEELKKANEKNKK
;
A
#
# COMPACT_ATOMS: atom_id res chain seq x y z
N MET A 1 -14.92 -13.02 -5.20
CA MET A 1 -14.16 -11.98 -4.49
C MET A 1 -13.48 -11.09 -5.53
N THR A 2 -13.79 -9.80 -5.54
CA THR A 2 -13.17 -8.80 -6.42
C THR A 2 -11.74 -8.48 -5.99
N ILE A 3 -10.92 -7.91 -6.87
CA ILE A 3 -9.57 -7.48 -6.50
C ILE A 3 -9.57 -6.43 -5.36
N ARG A 4 -10.62 -5.60 -5.27
CA ARG A 4 -10.79 -4.62 -4.18
C ARG A 4 -11.04 -5.29 -2.84
N GLU A 5 -11.89 -6.31 -2.83
CA GLU A 5 -12.10 -7.15 -1.64
C GLU A 5 -10.80 -7.86 -1.25
N ARG A 6 -10.04 -8.39 -2.22
CA ARG A 6 -8.73 -9.00 -1.97
C ARG A 6 -7.75 -8.01 -1.33
N ILE A 7 -7.64 -6.78 -1.84
CA ILE A 7 -6.81 -5.72 -1.26
C ILE A 7 -7.20 -5.48 0.21
N ARG A 8 -8.48 -5.21 0.47
CA ARG A 8 -8.99 -4.90 1.80
C ARG A 8 -8.79 -6.06 2.78
N MET A 9 -9.14 -7.28 2.37
CA MET A 9 -9.05 -8.48 3.22
C MET A 9 -7.60 -8.84 3.51
N THR A 10 -6.73 -8.84 2.49
CA THR A 10 -5.31 -9.14 2.67
C THR A 10 -4.65 -8.12 3.59
N ARG A 11 -4.97 -6.82 3.42
CA ARG A 11 -4.49 -5.76 4.32
C ARG A 11 -4.92 -6.00 5.78
N ALA A 12 -6.16 -6.44 6.00
CA ALA A 12 -6.67 -6.78 7.33
C ALA A 12 -5.98 -8.03 7.92
N ILE A 13 -5.75 -9.07 7.11
CA ILE A 13 -5.06 -10.31 7.52
C ILE A 13 -3.63 -10.00 7.99
N TYR A 14 -2.90 -9.16 7.24
CA TYR A 14 -1.56 -8.71 7.64
C TYR A 14 -1.56 -7.65 8.75
N ASN A 15 -2.75 -7.20 9.18
CA ASN A 15 -2.94 -6.15 10.17
C ASN A 15 -2.17 -4.85 9.81
N ILE A 16 -2.08 -4.49 8.52
CA ILE A 16 -1.40 -3.26 8.07
C ILE A 16 -2.43 -2.16 7.80
N THR A 17 -2.01 -0.91 7.91
CA THR A 17 -2.90 0.24 7.71
C THR A 17 -2.96 0.63 6.23
N GLN A 18 -4.03 1.32 5.83
CA GLN A 18 -4.09 1.92 4.47
C GLN A 18 -2.98 2.95 4.27
N LYS A 19 -2.50 3.58 5.35
CA LYS A 19 -1.38 4.52 5.32
C LYS A 19 -0.07 3.82 5.00
N ASP A 20 0.20 2.64 5.58
CA ASP A 20 1.45 1.90 5.31
C ASP A 20 1.57 1.54 3.82
N VAL A 21 0.47 1.10 3.21
CA VAL A 21 0.40 0.79 1.76
C VAL A 21 0.57 2.04 0.92
N ALA A 22 -0.08 3.14 1.32
CA ALA A 22 0.03 4.42 0.63
C ALA A 22 1.47 4.96 0.68
N ASP A 23 2.09 4.97 1.86
CA ASP A 23 3.46 5.43 2.06
C ASP A 23 4.45 4.58 1.25
N TYR A 24 4.27 3.26 1.21
CA TYR A 24 5.08 2.34 0.39
C TYR A 24 4.99 2.64 -1.12
N LEU A 25 3.81 3.02 -1.60
CA LEU A 25 3.58 3.36 -3.01
C LEU A 25 3.82 4.84 -3.35
N GLY A 26 4.15 5.67 -2.37
CA GLY A 26 4.24 7.14 -2.56
C GLY A 26 2.88 7.79 -2.88
N LEU A 27 1.78 7.26 -2.36
CA LEU A 27 0.41 7.73 -2.59
C LEU A 27 -0.21 8.36 -1.33
N SER A 28 -1.39 8.94 -1.49
CA SER A 28 -2.18 9.38 -0.34
C SER A 28 -2.97 8.21 0.27
N LYS A 29 -3.13 8.22 1.60
CA LYS A 29 -4.03 7.28 2.30
C LYS A 29 -5.43 7.29 1.68
N GLN A 30 -5.93 8.47 1.33
CA GLN A 30 -7.26 8.67 0.75
C GLN A 30 -7.43 7.91 -0.56
N TYR A 31 -6.39 7.85 -1.39
CA TYR A 31 -6.41 7.06 -2.62
C TYR A 31 -6.65 5.57 -2.33
N ILE A 32 -5.91 4.99 -1.37
CA ILE A 32 -6.11 3.58 -0.95
C ILE A 32 -7.52 3.37 -0.37
N THR A 33 -8.03 4.31 0.43
CA THR A 33 -9.40 4.26 0.95
C THR A 33 -10.44 4.22 -0.17
N GLN A 34 -10.30 5.06 -1.20
CA GLN A 34 -11.23 5.10 -2.34
C GLN A 34 -11.16 3.83 -3.19
N ILE A 35 -9.96 3.24 -3.33
CA ILE A 35 -9.76 1.96 -4.01
C ILE A 35 -10.50 0.83 -3.27
N GLU A 36 -10.35 0.72 -1.95
CA GLU A 36 -11.02 -0.32 -1.15
C GLU A 36 -12.55 -0.14 -1.06
N THR A 37 -13.06 1.07 -1.25
CA THR A 37 -14.50 1.39 -1.10
C THR A 37 -15.26 1.48 -2.43
N ASN A 38 -14.65 1.09 -3.56
CA ASN A 38 -15.23 1.24 -4.91
C ASN A 38 -15.54 2.70 -5.31
N LYS A 39 -14.96 3.69 -4.64
CA LYS A 39 -15.24 5.11 -4.90
C LYS A 39 -14.34 5.75 -5.98
N LEU A 40 -13.37 4.99 -6.48
CA LEU A 40 -12.46 5.43 -7.54
C LEU A 40 -12.20 4.29 -8.53
N THR A 41 -12.34 4.60 -9.81
CA THR A 41 -11.95 3.71 -10.91
C THR A 41 -10.45 3.75 -11.13
N ALA A 42 -9.83 2.59 -11.28
CA ALA A 42 -8.42 2.43 -11.61
C ALA A 42 -8.29 1.29 -12.62
N THR A 43 -7.21 1.27 -13.41
CA THR A 43 -6.91 0.17 -14.34
C THR A 43 -6.62 -1.12 -13.58
N ASP A 44 -6.80 -2.26 -14.23
CA ASP A 44 -6.50 -3.57 -13.64
C ASP A 44 -5.04 -3.66 -13.19
N ASP A 45 -4.10 -3.18 -14.03
CA ASP A 45 -2.67 -3.08 -13.66
C ASP A 45 -2.46 -2.30 -12.37
N ARG A 46 -3.18 -1.19 -12.19
CA ARG A 46 -3.06 -0.37 -10.99
C ARG A 46 -3.63 -1.09 -9.77
N MET A 47 -4.70 -1.85 -9.94
CA MET A 47 -5.28 -2.68 -8.89
C MET A 47 -4.33 -3.80 -8.48
N GLU A 48 -3.66 -4.43 -9.45
CA GLU A 48 -2.63 -5.45 -9.19
C GLU A 48 -1.41 -4.89 -8.48
N GLN A 49 -0.91 -3.71 -8.90
CA GLN A 49 0.17 -3.01 -8.19
C GLN A 49 -0.16 -2.76 -6.72
N ILE A 50 -1.39 -2.31 -6.42
CA ILE A 50 -1.83 -2.08 -5.04
C ILE A 50 -1.91 -3.39 -4.26
N LEU A 51 -2.45 -4.45 -4.87
CA LEU A 51 -2.51 -5.76 -4.22
C LEU A 51 -1.11 -6.31 -3.91
N ASN A 52 -0.18 -6.22 -4.86
CA ASN A 52 1.21 -6.63 -4.67
C ASN A 52 1.88 -5.82 -3.56
N ALA A 53 1.63 -4.51 -3.49
CA ALA A 53 2.12 -3.67 -2.40
C ALA A 53 1.57 -4.10 -1.03
N VAL A 54 0.28 -4.48 -0.94
CA VAL A 54 -0.30 -5.02 0.30
C VAL A 54 0.44 -6.27 0.76
N TYR A 55 0.76 -7.20 -0.15
CA TYR A 55 1.56 -8.38 0.16
C TYR A 55 2.96 -8.00 0.64
N SER A 56 3.67 -7.15 -0.11
CA SER A 56 5.03 -6.71 0.25
C SER A 56 5.07 -6.04 1.63
N VAL A 57 4.18 -5.08 1.88
CA VAL A 57 4.08 -4.38 3.17
C VAL A 57 3.72 -5.35 4.30
N GLY A 58 2.84 -6.30 4.02
CA GLY A 58 2.47 -7.36 4.95
C GLY A 58 3.65 -8.25 5.36
N GLU A 59 4.44 -8.70 4.39
CA GLU A 59 5.64 -9.51 4.64
C GLU A 59 6.72 -8.71 5.36
N LEU A 60 6.93 -7.43 4.98
CA LEU A 60 7.84 -6.53 5.71
C LEU A 60 7.42 -6.33 7.17
N LYS A 61 6.11 -6.24 7.43
CA LYS A 61 5.60 -6.15 8.81
C LYS A 61 5.87 -7.44 9.58
N LYS A 62 5.62 -8.60 8.99
CA LYS A 62 5.93 -9.91 9.61
C LYS A 62 7.41 -10.04 9.95
N GLN A 63 8.29 -9.52 9.09
CA GLN A 63 9.74 -9.51 9.30
C GLN A 63 10.20 -8.45 10.31
N GLY A 64 9.32 -7.58 10.81
CA GLY A 64 9.69 -6.47 11.70
C GLY A 64 10.42 -5.31 11.01
N ARG A 65 10.52 -5.33 9.67
CA ARG A 65 11.32 -4.39 8.86
C ARG A 65 10.53 -3.23 8.27
N LEU A 66 9.20 -3.21 8.45
CA LEU A 66 8.33 -2.21 7.83
C LEU A 66 8.77 -0.77 8.12
N LYS A 67 9.06 -0.43 9.39
CA LYS A 67 9.44 0.93 9.78
C LYS A 67 10.73 1.42 9.10
N GLU A 68 11.73 0.54 9.02
CA GLU A 68 13.02 0.83 8.38
C GLU A 68 12.82 1.16 6.89
N VAL A 69 12.11 0.29 6.17
CA VAL A 69 11.87 0.46 4.73
C VAL A 69 11.07 1.73 4.43
N LEU A 70 10.04 2.04 5.23
CA LEU A 70 9.26 3.26 5.02
C LEU A 70 10.10 4.54 5.22
N GLU A 71 11.04 4.53 6.18
CA GLU A 71 11.94 5.65 6.42
C GLU A 71 12.95 5.82 5.28
N GLU A 72 13.47 4.72 4.73
CA GLU A 72 14.34 4.75 3.54
C GLU A 72 13.63 5.30 2.31
N LEU A 73 12.40 4.85 2.04
CA LEU A 73 11.57 5.35 0.94
C LEU A 73 11.29 6.86 1.09
N LYS A 74 11.01 7.31 2.31
CA LYS A 74 10.81 8.74 2.59
C LYS A 74 12.07 9.56 2.28
N LYS A 75 13.24 9.11 2.75
CA LYS A 75 14.53 9.76 2.47
C LYS A 75 14.85 9.78 0.97
N ALA A 76 14.58 8.70 0.24
CA ALA A 76 14.77 8.63 -1.21
C ALA A 76 13.88 9.65 -1.94
N ASN A 77 12.60 9.76 -1.55
CA ASN A 77 11.67 10.72 -2.13
C ASN A 77 12.03 12.19 -1.83
N GLU A 78 12.64 12.48 -0.68
CA GLU A 78 13.14 13.82 -0.35
C GLU A 78 14.39 14.19 -1.17
N LYS A 79 15.28 13.22 -1.44
CA LYS A 79 16.45 13.44 -2.30
C LYS A 79 16.08 13.74 -3.75
N ASN A 80 15.08 13.05 -4.29
CA ASN A 80 14.62 13.25 -5.67
C ASN A 80 13.90 14.58 -5.91
N LYS A 81 13.58 15.34 -4.85
CA LYS A 81 12.94 16.67 -4.93
C LYS A 81 13.94 17.82 -4.92
N LYS A 82 15.24 17.56 -4.71
CA LYS A 82 16.33 18.54 -4.72
C LYS A 82 17.10 18.46 -6.02
#